data_AF-A0A6V7JHL0-F1
#
_entry.id   AF-A0A6V7JHL0-F1
#
_cell.length_a   1.000
_cell.length_b   1.000
_cell.length_c   1.000
_cell.angle_alpha   90.00
_cell.angle_beta   90.00
_cell.angle_gamma   90.00
#
_symmetry.space_group_name_H-M   'P 1'
#
loop_
_entity.id
_entity.type
_entity.pdbx_description
1 polymer ?
#
loop_
_entity_poly.entity_id
_entity_poly.type
_entity_poly.pdbx_seq_one_letter_code
_entity_poly.pdbx_strand_id
1 'polypeptide(L)'
;HITDFRDVVPNVSMKTIKELIKLANKKEQKIILELDPNHSGIEHIWFNKSIHREEPYTDYYVWASPKMADGGGKAPPNNWL
;
A
#
# COMPACT_ATOMS: atom_id res chain seq x y z
N HIS A 1 -0.99 0.47 -7.20
CA HIS A 1 -1.11 0.46 -5.74
C HIS A 1 -0.75 -0.93 -5.21
N ILE A 2 -0.13 -1.02 -4.03
CA ILE A 2 0.39 -2.26 -3.47
C ILE A 2 -0.67 -2.95 -2.61
N THR A 3 -0.97 -4.23 -2.89
CA THR A 3 -2.01 -5.01 -2.20
C THR A 3 -1.44 -6.06 -1.25
N ASP A 4 -0.21 -6.51 -1.50
CA ASP A 4 0.60 -7.31 -0.58
C ASP A 4 2.10 -6.96 -0.78
N PHE A 5 2.78 -6.55 0.28
CA PHE A 5 4.22 -6.26 0.26
C PHE A 5 5.10 -7.52 0.24
N ARG A 6 4.52 -8.72 0.41
CA ARG A 6 5.25 -9.99 0.55
C ARG A 6 5.09 -10.93 -0.63
N ASP A 7 4.26 -10.58 -1.60
CA ASP A 7 4.02 -11.39 -2.79
C ASP A 7 4.35 -10.63 -4.07
N VAL A 8 4.26 -11.33 -5.19
CA VAL A 8 4.52 -10.81 -6.53
C VAL A 8 3.24 -10.64 -7.32
N VAL A 9 3.33 -9.89 -8.41
CA VAL A 9 2.22 -9.72 -9.36
C VAL A 9 1.76 -11.07 -9.93
N PRO A 10 0.46 -11.24 -10.29
CA PRO A 10 -0.13 -12.55 -10.63
C PRO A 10 0.54 -13.33 -11.77
N ASN A 11 1.24 -12.65 -12.67
CA ASN A 11 1.95 -13.25 -13.80
C ASN A 11 3.41 -13.64 -13.46
N VAL A 12 3.83 -13.44 -12.22
CA VAL A 12 5.16 -13.80 -11.71
C VAL A 12 4.96 -14.71 -10.50
N SER A 13 5.91 -15.61 -10.25
CA SER A 13 5.91 -16.42 -9.03
C SER A 13 7.09 -16.06 -8.14
N MET A 14 6.94 -16.28 -6.82
CA MET A 14 8.07 -16.16 -5.89
C MET A 14 9.24 -17.07 -6.26
N LYS A 15 8.99 -18.22 -6.91
CA LYS A 15 10.05 -19.08 -7.45
C LYS A 15 10.83 -18.37 -8.57
N THR A 16 10.13 -17.72 -9.49
CA THR A 16 10.74 -16.95 -10.59
C THR A 16 11.66 -15.85 -10.05
N ILE A 17 11.22 -15.10 -9.02
CA ILE A 17 12.06 -14.07 -8.38
C ILE A 17 13.30 -14.69 -7.73
N LYS A 18 13.17 -15.81 -7.01
CA LYS A 18 14.31 -16.52 -6.41
C LYS A 18 15.32 -16.99 -7.46
N GLU A 19 14.84 -17.49 -8.60
CA GLU A 19 15.70 -17.88 -9.72
C GLU A 19 16.43 -16.69 -10.34
N LEU A 20 15.74 -15.56 -10.53
CA LEU A 20 16.34 -14.31 -11.01
C LEU A 20 17.46 -13.84 -10.08
N ILE A 21 17.21 -13.81 -8.77
CA ILE A 21 18.22 -13.43 -7.76
C ILE A 21 19.44 -14.37 -7.84
N LYS A 22 19.21 -15.68 -7.98
CA LYS A 22 20.30 -16.66 -8.12
C LYS A 22 21.13 -16.43 -9.38
N LEU A 23 20.49 -16.13 -10.52
CA LEU A 23 21.17 -15.86 -11.79
C LEU A 23 21.96 -14.54 -11.76
N ALA A 24 21.40 -13.49 -11.16
CA ALA A 24 22.08 -12.22 -10.97
C ALA A 24 23.34 -12.38 -10.10
N ASN A 25 23.22 -13.09 -8.98
CA ASN A 25 24.36 -13.36 -8.09
C ASN A 25 25.49 -14.14 -8.79
N LYS A 26 25.17 -15.10 -9.66
CA LYS A 26 26.17 -15.83 -10.47
C LYS A 26 26.93 -14.93 -11.46
N LYS A 27 26.35 -13.79 -11.81
CA LYS A 27 26.94 -12.78 -12.70
C LYS A 27 27.54 -11.60 -11.92
N GLU A 28 27.68 -11.73 -10.60
CA GLU A 28 28.15 -10.67 -9.70
C GLU A 28 27.27 -9.40 -9.74
N GLN A 29 26.03 -9.54 -10.21
CA GLN A 29 25.05 -8.46 -10.25
C GLN A 29 24.27 -8.39 -8.95
N LYS A 30 23.84 -7.18 -8.60
CA LYS A 30 22.97 -6.92 -7.44
C LYS A 30 21.58 -6.51 -7.93
N ILE A 31 20.56 -6.98 -7.22
CA ILE A 31 19.17 -6.58 -7.42
C ILE A 31 18.77 -5.69 -6.26
N ILE A 32 18.21 -4.53 -6.57
CA ILE A 32 17.63 -3.60 -5.61
C ILE A 32 16.12 -3.64 -5.83
N LEU A 33 15.35 -3.76 -4.74
CA LEU A 33 13.90 -3.69 -4.76
C LEU A 33 13.48 -2.29 -4.32
N GLU A 34 12.52 -1.72 -5.05
CA GLU A 34 11.85 -0.49 -4.65
C GLU A 34 10.75 -0.83 -3.65
N LEU A 35 10.68 -0.04 -2.58
CA LEU A 35 9.62 -0.11 -1.59
C LEU A 35 9.00 1.27 -1.47
N ASP A 36 7.67 1.34 -1.58
CA ASP A 36 6.91 2.54 -1.21
C ASP A 36 6.36 2.36 0.22
N PRO A 37 7.01 2.95 1.23
CA PRO A 37 6.56 2.84 2.61
C PRO A 37 5.43 3.83 2.93
N ASN A 38 5.11 4.78 2.03
CA ASN A 38 4.22 5.88 2.33
C ASN A 38 2.75 5.49 2.21
N HIS A 39 2.41 4.56 1.30
CA HIS A 39 1.03 4.18 1.08
C HIS A 39 0.84 2.73 0.60
N SER A 40 -0.36 2.19 0.81
CA SER A 40 -0.80 0.93 0.20
C SER A 40 -2.16 1.09 -0.48
N GLY A 41 -2.56 0.11 -1.28
CA GLY A 41 -3.81 0.16 -2.04
C GLY A 41 -5.06 -0.08 -1.18
N ILE A 42 -6.21 0.33 -1.68
CA ILE A 42 -7.51 0.10 -1.02
C ILE A 42 -7.85 -1.38 -0.85
N GLU A 43 -7.31 -2.24 -1.72
CA GLU A 43 -7.47 -3.69 -1.63
C GLU A 43 -6.55 -4.32 -0.57
N HIS A 44 -5.57 -3.58 -0.04
CA HIS A 44 -4.65 -4.08 0.98
C HIS A 44 -5.41 -4.39 2.28
N ILE A 45 -5.06 -5.50 2.93
CA ILE A 45 -5.71 -5.95 4.16
C ILE A 45 -5.70 -4.87 5.25
N TRP A 46 -4.63 -4.09 5.35
CA TRP A 46 -4.54 -2.96 6.30
C TRP A 46 -5.60 -1.90 6.03
N PHE A 47 -5.86 -1.52 4.77
CA PHE A 47 -6.88 -0.52 4.46
C PHE A 47 -8.25 -1.05 4.85
N ASN A 48 -8.57 -2.28 4.42
CA ASN A 48 -9.83 -2.92 4.73
C ASN A 48 -10.06 -3.07 6.23
N LYS A 49 -9.05 -3.47 7.01
CA LYS A 49 -9.20 -3.56 8.46
C LYS A 49 -9.32 -2.19 9.13
N SER A 50 -8.57 -1.20 8.64
CA SER A 50 -8.60 0.16 9.18
C SER A 50 -9.96 0.84 8.95
N ILE A 51 -10.53 0.73 7.74
CA ILE A 51 -11.83 1.33 7.42
C ILE A 51 -12.98 0.69 8.22
N HIS A 52 -12.85 -0.59 8.59
CA HIS A 52 -13.77 -1.29 9.48
C HIS A 52 -13.47 -1.11 10.97
N ARG A 53 -12.45 -0.32 11.33
CA ARG A 53 -12.00 -0.08 12.72
C ARG A 53 -11.68 -1.37 13.48
N GLU A 54 -11.06 -2.34 12.79
CA GLU A 54 -10.58 -3.56 13.41
C GLU A 54 -9.25 -3.30 14.11
N GLU A 55 -9.16 -3.56 15.41
CA GLU A 55 -7.91 -3.45 16.16
C GLU A 55 -6.87 -4.50 15.71
N PRO A 56 -5.57 -4.16 15.62
CA PRO A 56 -4.95 -2.87 15.92
C PRO A 56 -4.84 -1.92 14.70
N TYR A 57 -5.61 -2.15 13.64
CA TYR A 57 -5.46 -1.47 12.35
C TYR A 57 -6.22 -0.14 12.23
N THR A 58 -7.04 0.21 13.22
CA THR A 58 -7.88 1.42 13.24
C THR A 58 -7.09 2.65 12.83
N ASP A 59 -5.88 2.84 13.36
CA ASP A 59 -5.05 4.04 13.15
C ASP A 59 -3.91 3.85 12.12
N TYR A 60 -3.97 2.80 11.28
CA TYR A 60 -2.97 2.59 10.22
C TYR A 60 -3.08 3.62 9.07
N TYR A 61 -4.17 4.39 9.00
CA TYR A 61 -4.42 5.43 7.99
C TYR A 61 -4.88 6.72 8.65
N VAL A 62 -4.65 7.84 7.96
CA VAL A 62 -5.15 9.15 8.40
C VAL A 62 -6.63 9.29 8.01
N TRP A 63 -7.52 9.10 8.97
CA TRP A 63 -8.95 9.33 8.82
C TRP A 63 -9.35 10.72 9.32
N ALA A 64 -10.11 11.47 8.52
CA ALA A 64 -10.59 12.80 8.90
C ALA A 64 -12.07 12.98 8.54
N SER A 65 -12.85 13.53 9.47
CA SER A 65 -14.24 13.87 9.23
C SER A 65 -14.38 15.03 8.24
N PRO A 66 -15.41 15.02 7.37
CA PRO A 66 -15.66 16.12 6.45
C PRO A 66 -16.03 17.41 7.22
N LYS A 67 -15.67 18.56 6.65
CA LYS A 67 -16.15 19.88 7.12
C LYS A 67 -17.55 20.16 6.58
N MET A 68 -18.27 21.10 7.17
CA MET A 68 -19.50 21.64 6.59
C MET A 68 -19.18 22.79 5.64
N ALA A 69 -19.78 22.76 4.45
CA ALA A 69 -19.72 23.85 3.49
C ALA A 69 -20.76 24.93 3.84
N ASP A 70 -20.44 26.18 3.52
CA ASP A 70 -21.28 27.36 3.80
C ASP A 70 -22.69 27.29 3.17
N GLY A 71 -22.87 26.46 2.13
CA GLY A 71 -24.15 26.20 1.46
C GLY A 71 -24.94 24.99 1.96
N GLY A 72 -24.52 24.34 3.05
CA GLY A 72 -25.15 23.12 3.54
C GLY A 72 -24.70 21.88 2.74
N GLY A 73 -23.58 21.29 3.13
CA GLY A 73 -23.04 20.09 2.49
C GLY A 73 -21.73 19.64 3.12
N LYS A 74 -21.22 18.47 2.74
CA LYS A 74 -19.89 17.99 3.17
C LYS A 74 -18.81 18.58 2.27
N ALA A 75 -17.77 19.12 2.88
CA ALA A 75 -16.54 19.59 2.25
C ALA A 75 -15.35 18.73 2.70
N PRO A 76 -14.26 18.65 1.91
CA PRO A 76 -13.05 17.95 2.33
C PRO A 76 -12.48 18.53 3.63
N PRO A 77 -11.73 17.74 4.41
CA PRO A 77 -11.15 18.20 5.69
C PRO A 77 -10.22 19.42 5.55
N ASN A 78 -9.54 19.56 4.41
CA ASN A 78 -8.64 20.67 4.09
C ASN A 78 -8.60 20.89 2.57
N ASN A 79 -7.70 21.78 2.13
CA ASN A 79 -7.46 22.13 0.73
C ASN A 79 -6.11 21.57 0.20
N TRP A 80 -5.62 20.46 0.76
CA TRP A 80 -4.46 19.75 0.18
C TRP A 80 -4.81 19.28 -1.24
N LEU A 81 -3.84 19.39 -2.16
CA LEU A 81 -3.97 19.10 -3.59
C LEU A 81 -3.21 17.83 -3.96
#